data_AF-A0A913HNC0-F1
#
_entry.id   AF-A0A913HNC0-F1
#
_cell.length_a   1.000
_cell.length_b   1.000
_cell.length_c   1.000
_cell.angle_alpha   90.00
_cell.angle_beta   90.00
_cell.angle_gamma   90.00
#
_symmetry.space_group_name_H-M   'P 1'
#
loop_
_entity.id
_entity.type
_entity.pdbx_description
1 polymer ?
#
loop_
_entity_poly.entity_id
_entity_poly.type
_entity_poly.pdbx_seq_one_letter_code
_entity_poly.pdbx_strand_id
1 'polypeptide(L)'
;MNFSTFNYLFLLFSFIHVCFSCAPFNCRGYSNDVTIAFTIKPRLSITYNTIKKNRRRDQHASPKALGRFLKSIIDGAVAHLRNKHRVNPHMLLVGTNLNHKKSKLLEVNLVDDDCVYDCNYEHTYAPAGSYLIKNTLLERRVENSTCLNGKIVHNKSEPVTTLIVFNVSVRPADRRVFCMTHWNIFARTVKARMIRGYRGEFVGDYVIQRQ
;
A
#
# COMPACT_ATOMS: atom_id res chain seq x y z
N MET A 1 -3.77 54.34 33.92
CA MET A 1 -4.38 53.39 32.97
C MET A 1 -3.29 52.66 32.20
N ASN A 2 -2.80 51.51 32.68
CA ASN A 2 -1.88 50.64 31.91
C ASN A 2 -2.36 49.18 31.87
N PHE A 3 -3.68 48.98 32.01
CA PHE A 3 -4.30 47.65 31.96
C PHE A 3 -4.52 47.13 30.52
N SER A 4 -4.41 48.03 29.52
CA SER A 4 -4.67 47.71 28.12
C SER A 4 -3.48 47.03 27.41
N THR A 5 -2.24 47.44 27.73
CA THR A 5 -1.04 46.88 27.10
C THR A 5 -0.74 45.45 27.56
N PHE A 6 -1.02 45.13 28.84
CA PHE A 6 -0.74 43.79 29.40
C PHE A 6 -1.66 42.71 28.82
N ASN A 7 -2.96 43.02 28.62
CA ASN A 7 -3.90 42.09 28.00
C ASN A 7 -3.62 41.85 26.51
N TYR A 8 -3.09 42.86 25.80
CA TYR A 8 -2.74 42.71 24.39
C TYR A 8 -1.57 41.75 24.18
N LEU A 9 -0.56 41.81 25.07
CA LEU A 9 0.60 40.91 25.05
C LEU A 9 0.21 39.46 25.36
N PHE A 10 -0.70 39.25 26.32
CA PHE A 10 -1.18 37.91 26.66
C PHE A 10 -2.06 37.29 25.55
N LEU A 11 -2.90 38.10 24.89
CA LEU A 11 -3.69 37.65 23.74
C LEU A 11 -2.80 37.28 22.54
N LEU A 12 -1.76 38.05 22.26
CA LEU A 12 -0.81 37.73 21.17
C LEU A 12 -0.05 36.42 21.41
N PHE A 13 0.40 36.16 22.64
CA PHE A 13 1.06 34.88 22.96
C PHE A 13 0.09 33.69 22.88
N SER A 14 -1.17 33.89 23.28
CA SER A 14 -2.21 32.86 23.19
C SER A 14 -2.56 32.51 21.74
N PHE A 15 -2.61 33.50 20.86
CA PHE A 15 -2.92 33.29 19.43
C PHE A 15 -1.78 32.62 18.65
N ILE A 16 -0.52 32.84 19.05
CA ILE A 16 0.64 32.19 18.43
C ILE A 16 0.64 30.68 18.70
N HIS A 17 0.13 30.22 19.84
CA HIS A 17 0.05 28.79 20.15
C HIS A 17 -1.14 28.06 19.52
N VAL A 18 -2.23 28.75 19.18
CA VAL A 18 -3.43 28.10 18.62
C VAL A 18 -3.36 27.93 17.09
N CYS A 19 -2.62 28.78 16.36
CA CYS A 19 -2.67 28.75 14.90
C CYS A 19 -1.61 27.86 14.21
N PHE A 20 -0.55 27.40 14.88
CA PHE A 20 0.50 26.63 14.20
C PHE A 20 1.12 25.50 15.05
N SER A 21 0.34 24.45 15.32
CA SER A 21 0.93 23.12 15.64
C SER A 21 1.70 22.49 14.46
N CYS A 22 1.80 23.22 13.34
CA CYS A 22 2.80 23.02 12.30
C CYS A 22 3.55 24.35 12.11
N ALA A 23 4.58 24.60 12.92
CA ALA A 23 5.58 25.63 12.59
C ALA A 23 5.97 25.51 11.11
N PRO A 24 6.10 26.61 10.36
CA PRO A 24 6.09 26.58 8.90
C PRO A 24 7.31 25.84 8.39
N PHE A 25 7.17 24.56 8.02
CA PHE A 25 8.20 23.81 7.26
C PHE A 25 9.65 24.02 7.74
N ASN A 26 9.92 24.13 9.05
CA ASN A 26 11.29 24.27 9.59
C ASN A 26 12.16 23.01 9.42
N CYS A 27 11.74 22.06 8.58
CA CYS A 27 12.46 20.86 8.25
C CYS A 27 13.21 21.04 6.93
N ARG A 28 14.47 20.56 6.87
CA ARG A 28 15.29 20.59 5.65
C ARG A 28 14.54 19.94 4.48
N GLY A 29 14.43 20.66 3.38
CA GLY A 29 13.83 20.15 2.14
C GLY A 29 14.49 18.85 1.69
N TYR A 30 13.68 17.87 1.30
CA TYR A 30 14.16 16.57 0.84
C TYR A 30 14.04 16.43 -0.68
N SER A 31 12.82 16.48 -1.20
CA SER A 31 12.51 16.44 -2.63
C SER A 31 11.03 16.73 -2.83
N ASN A 32 10.68 17.28 -3.99
CA ASN A 32 9.30 17.40 -4.45
C ASN A 32 8.87 16.21 -5.31
N ASP A 33 9.80 15.30 -5.62
CA ASP A 33 9.58 14.09 -6.42
C ASP A 33 10.24 12.90 -5.73
N VAL A 34 9.42 11.90 -5.34
CA VAL A 34 9.90 10.72 -4.62
C VAL A 34 9.27 9.45 -5.17
N THR A 35 9.95 8.32 -4.94
CA THR A 35 9.33 7.00 -5.00
C THR A 35 9.07 6.47 -3.60
N ILE A 36 7.89 5.88 -3.39
CA ILE A 36 7.51 5.24 -2.13
C ILE A 36 7.27 3.76 -2.40
N ALA A 37 8.08 2.90 -1.80
CA ALA A 37 8.03 1.46 -1.99
C ALA A 37 7.48 0.76 -0.75
N PHE A 38 6.63 -0.24 -0.97
CA PHE A 38 6.03 -1.08 0.07
C PHE A 38 6.25 -2.55 -0.26
N THR A 39 6.83 -3.31 0.66
CA THR A 39 6.91 -4.77 0.59
C THR A 39 5.72 -5.36 1.35
N ILE A 40 4.96 -6.23 0.71
CA ILE A 40 3.66 -6.71 1.22
C ILE A 40 3.54 -8.22 1.03
N LYS A 41 3.10 -8.96 2.05
CA LYS A 41 2.48 -10.28 1.89
C LYS A 41 1.05 -10.09 1.39
N PRO A 42 0.77 -10.36 0.11
CA PRO A 42 -0.44 -9.90 -0.51
C PRO A 42 -1.65 -10.77 -0.13
N ARG A 43 -2.82 -10.14 -0.08
CA ARG A 43 -4.10 -10.83 -0.28
C ARG A 43 -4.47 -10.81 -1.76
N LEU A 44 -5.48 -11.59 -2.15
CA LEU A 44 -5.99 -11.60 -3.53
C LEU A 44 -6.38 -10.21 -4.05
N SER A 45 -6.81 -9.30 -3.17
CA SER A 45 -7.21 -7.93 -3.49
C SER A 45 -6.12 -7.02 -4.07
N ILE A 46 -4.85 -7.45 -4.05
CA ILE A 46 -3.75 -6.76 -4.76
C ILE A 46 -3.06 -7.65 -5.78
N THR A 47 -3.77 -8.65 -6.30
CA THR A 47 -3.32 -9.56 -7.37
C THR A 47 -4.23 -9.43 -8.58
N TYR A 48 -3.84 -10.00 -9.71
CA TYR A 48 -4.69 -10.11 -10.89
C TYR A 48 -4.71 -11.53 -11.44
N ASN A 49 -5.74 -11.86 -12.22
CA ASN A 49 -5.83 -13.09 -12.99
C ASN A 49 -6.50 -12.79 -14.34
N THR A 50 -5.77 -13.01 -15.43
CA THR A 50 -6.27 -12.75 -16.79
C THR A 50 -7.30 -13.78 -17.25
N ILE A 51 -7.29 -14.98 -16.65
CA ILE A 51 -8.19 -16.09 -16.97
C ILE A 51 -9.53 -15.92 -16.24
N LYS A 52 -10.55 -15.44 -16.96
CA LYS A 52 -11.88 -15.14 -16.39
C LYS A 52 -12.50 -16.31 -15.62
N LYS A 53 -12.36 -17.56 -16.11
CA LYS A 53 -12.96 -18.76 -15.48
C LYS A 53 -12.36 -19.11 -14.12
N ASN A 54 -11.08 -18.80 -13.89
CA ASN A 54 -10.37 -19.13 -12.65
C ASN A 54 -10.20 -17.91 -11.73
N ARG A 55 -10.57 -16.72 -12.22
CA ARG A 55 -10.42 -15.47 -11.47
C ARG A 55 -11.36 -15.45 -10.27
N ARG A 56 -10.80 -15.28 -9.06
CA ARG A 56 -11.59 -15.08 -7.84
C ARG A 56 -12.20 -13.68 -7.81
N ARG A 57 -13.30 -13.53 -7.09
CA ARG A 57 -14.07 -12.26 -6.97
C ARG A 57 -13.21 -11.08 -6.54
N ASP A 58 -12.25 -11.33 -5.64
CA ASP A 58 -11.39 -10.29 -5.09
C ASP A 58 -10.17 -9.98 -5.96
N GLN A 59 -9.96 -10.67 -7.07
CA GLN A 59 -8.84 -10.43 -7.97
C GLN A 59 -9.20 -9.44 -9.08
N HIS A 60 -8.19 -8.69 -9.52
CA HIS A 60 -8.35 -7.81 -10.67
C HIS A 60 -8.24 -8.58 -11.99
N ALA A 61 -8.93 -8.10 -13.02
CA ALA A 61 -8.97 -8.76 -14.32
C ALA A 61 -7.67 -8.65 -15.14
N SER A 62 -6.80 -7.71 -14.81
CA SER A 62 -5.58 -7.41 -15.57
C SER A 62 -4.61 -6.58 -14.73
N PRO A 63 -3.32 -6.52 -15.10
CA PRO A 63 -2.34 -5.65 -14.44
C PRO A 63 -2.74 -4.17 -14.53
N LYS A 64 -3.40 -3.76 -15.62
CA LYS A 64 -3.93 -2.39 -15.78
C LYS A 64 -5.08 -2.09 -14.81
N ALA A 65 -5.99 -3.05 -14.60
CA ALA A 65 -7.08 -2.90 -13.64
C ALA A 65 -6.54 -2.82 -12.21
N LEU A 66 -5.59 -3.68 -11.84
CA LEU A 66 -4.89 -3.62 -10.56
C LEU A 66 -4.13 -2.29 -10.41
N GLY A 67 -3.44 -1.82 -11.46
CA GLY A 67 -2.72 -0.55 -11.44
C GLY A 67 -3.62 0.65 -11.17
N ARG A 68 -4.79 0.73 -11.84
CA ARG A 68 -5.80 1.76 -11.56
C ARG A 68 -6.31 1.69 -10.12
N PHE A 69 -6.55 0.48 -9.63
CA PHE A 69 -6.96 0.28 -8.25
C PHE A 69 -5.90 0.76 -7.24
N LEU A 70 -4.65 0.36 -7.40
CA LEU A 70 -3.55 0.82 -6.55
C LEU A 70 -3.36 2.34 -6.62
N LYS A 71 -3.50 2.93 -7.81
CA LYS A 71 -3.50 4.39 -7.98
C LYS A 71 -4.64 5.06 -7.18
N SER A 72 -5.84 4.48 -7.20
CA SER A 72 -6.97 5.02 -6.43
C SER A 72 -6.71 5.09 -4.91
N ILE A 73 -5.90 4.16 -4.38
CA ILE A 73 -5.52 4.16 -2.95
C ILE A 73 -4.65 5.38 -2.62
N ILE A 74 -3.64 5.66 -3.44
CA ILE A 74 -2.74 6.79 -3.23
C ILE A 74 -3.43 8.12 -3.52
N ASP A 75 -4.30 8.20 -4.54
CA ASP A 75 -5.13 9.37 -4.80
C ASP A 75 -6.07 9.66 -3.61
N GLY A 76 -6.65 8.61 -3.03
CA GLY A 76 -7.43 8.73 -1.81
C GLY A 76 -6.62 9.19 -0.59
N ALA A 77 -5.32 8.87 -0.52
CA ALA A 77 -4.43 9.40 0.51
C ALA A 77 -4.17 10.90 0.32
N VAL A 78 -3.95 11.34 -0.93
CA VAL A 78 -3.83 12.77 -1.27
C VAL A 78 -5.10 13.52 -0.86
N ALA A 79 -6.27 13.04 -1.25
CA ALA A 79 -7.55 13.67 -0.92
C ALA A 79 -7.77 13.73 0.60
N HIS A 80 -7.46 12.65 1.33
CA HIS A 80 -7.56 12.62 2.78
C HIS A 80 -6.68 13.68 3.45
N LEU A 81 -5.42 13.80 3.04
CA LEU A 81 -4.48 14.78 3.60
C LEU A 81 -4.87 16.22 3.25
N ARG A 82 -5.32 16.47 2.00
CA ARG A 82 -5.85 17.78 1.61
C ARG A 82 -7.01 18.20 2.50
N ASN A 83 -7.97 17.31 2.71
CA ASN A 83 -9.13 17.59 3.57
C ASN A 83 -8.72 17.81 5.02
N LYS A 84 -7.83 16.96 5.56
CA LYS A 84 -7.34 17.06 6.93
C LYS A 84 -6.62 18.39 7.20
N HIS A 85 -5.82 18.85 6.24
CA HIS A 85 -5.02 20.08 6.37
C HIS A 85 -5.68 21.30 5.70
N ARG A 86 -6.92 21.18 5.21
CA ARG A 86 -7.67 22.23 4.50
C ARG A 86 -6.87 22.87 3.35
N VAL A 87 -6.10 22.06 2.62
CA VAL A 87 -5.26 22.52 1.51
C VAL A 87 -6.05 22.49 0.20
N ASN A 88 -6.20 23.65 -0.43
CA ASN A 88 -6.82 23.76 -1.75
C ASN A 88 -5.93 23.10 -2.82
N PRO A 89 -6.48 22.32 -3.78
CA PRO A 89 -5.72 21.76 -4.91
C PRO A 89 -4.86 22.77 -5.68
N HIS A 90 -5.26 24.04 -5.77
CA HIS A 90 -4.46 25.09 -6.42
C HIS A 90 -3.22 25.51 -5.63
N MET A 91 -3.23 25.33 -4.30
CA MET A 91 -2.09 25.64 -3.43
C MET A 91 -1.04 24.51 -3.43
N LEU A 92 -1.46 23.29 -3.74
CA LEU A 92 -0.59 22.11 -3.76
C LEU A 92 -1.04 21.14 -4.84
N LEU A 93 -0.39 21.18 -5.99
CA LEU A 93 -0.58 20.19 -7.04
C LEU A 93 0.12 18.89 -6.62
N VAL A 94 -0.54 17.76 -6.80
CA VAL A 94 0.03 16.44 -6.46
C VAL A 94 -0.19 15.50 -7.63
N GLY A 95 0.91 14.98 -8.17
CA GLY A 95 0.91 13.91 -9.16
C GLY A 95 1.22 12.57 -8.49
N THR A 96 0.49 11.54 -8.88
CA THR A 96 0.61 10.18 -8.34
C THR A 96 0.53 9.18 -9.47
N ASN A 97 1.42 8.20 -9.46
CA ASN A 97 1.35 7.08 -10.39
C ASN A 97 1.88 5.80 -9.75
N LEU A 98 1.38 4.66 -10.22
CA LEU A 98 2.04 3.38 -9.94
C LEU A 98 3.25 3.26 -10.86
N ASN A 99 4.42 3.00 -10.27
CA ASN A 99 5.63 2.71 -11.04
C ASN A 99 5.59 1.24 -11.50
N HIS A 100 5.00 0.99 -12.68
CA HIS A 100 4.87 -0.36 -13.24
C HIS A 100 6.21 -1.06 -13.48
N LYS A 101 7.30 -0.31 -13.71
CA LYS A 101 8.64 -0.88 -13.94
C LYS A 101 9.28 -1.38 -12.65
N LYS A 102 9.10 -0.66 -11.54
CA LYS A 102 9.66 -1.02 -10.22
C LYS A 102 8.71 -1.88 -9.38
N SER A 103 7.41 -1.87 -9.68
CA SER A 103 6.42 -2.68 -8.96
C SER A 103 6.39 -4.10 -9.49
N LYS A 104 6.33 -5.08 -8.59
CA LYS A 104 6.02 -6.46 -8.91
C LYS A 104 4.51 -6.64 -8.75
N LEU A 105 3.77 -6.72 -9.85
CA LEU A 105 2.34 -7.05 -9.82
C LEU A 105 2.19 -8.55 -10.05
N LEU A 106 1.48 -9.24 -9.16
CA LEU A 106 1.37 -10.69 -9.21
C LEU A 106 0.16 -11.14 -10.00
N GLU A 107 0.40 -11.91 -11.06
CA GLU A 107 -0.61 -12.78 -11.64
C GLU A 107 -0.74 -14.03 -10.78
N VAL A 108 -1.95 -14.32 -10.32
CA VAL A 108 -2.21 -15.41 -9.38
C VAL A 108 -3.35 -16.27 -9.90
N ASN A 109 -3.02 -17.51 -10.26
CA ASN A 109 -3.98 -18.57 -10.46
C ASN A 109 -3.92 -19.51 -9.25
N LEU A 110 -5.00 -19.59 -8.49
CA LEU A 110 -5.07 -20.51 -7.34
C LEU A 110 -5.31 -21.94 -7.84
N VAL A 111 -4.63 -22.89 -7.22
CA VAL A 111 -4.96 -24.31 -7.31
C VAL A 111 -5.54 -24.70 -5.97
N ASP A 112 -6.83 -25.05 -5.97
CA ASP A 112 -7.57 -25.43 -4.77
C ASP A 112 -7.06 -26.76 -4.22
N ASP A 113 -7.27 -26.98 -2.92
CA ASP A 113 -6.89 -28.21 -2.23
C ASP A 113 -7.92 -29.32 -2.50
N ASP A 114 -8.09 -29.69 -3.76
CA ASP A 114 -8.98 -30.77 -4.20
C ASP A 114 -8.30 -32.13 -3.96
N CYS A 115 -8.13 -32.48 -2.68
CA CYS A 115 -7.62 -33.78 -2.24
C CYS A 115 -8.80 -34.74 -2.08
N VAL A 116 -9.14 -35.44 -3.16
CA VAL A 116 -10.25 -36.39 -3.20
C VAL A 116 -9.77 -37.77 -2.70
N TYR A 117 -10.66 -38.51 -2.05
CA TYR A 117 -10.40 -39.91 -1.72
C TYR A 117 -10.35 -40.73 -3.01
N ASP A 118 -9.19 -41.28 -3.33
CA ASP A 118 -9.00 -42.27 -4.39
C ASP A 118 -8.22 -43.45 -3.83
N CYS A 119 -8.70 -44.67 -4.13
CA CYS A 119 -8.40 -45.95 -3.49
C CYS A 119 -6.89 -46.25 -3.36
N ASN A 120 -6.23 -45.74 -2.31
CA ASN A 120 -4.82 -45.89 -1.96
C ASN A 120 -3.80 -45.37 -3.00
N TYR A 121 -4.19 -44.47 -3.90
CA TYR A 121 -3.26 -43.85 -4.84
C TYR A 121 -2.71 -42.54 -4.28
N GLU A 122 -1.38 -42.45 -4.21
CA GLU A 122 -0.69 -41.18 -4.01
C GLU A 122 -0.77 -40.37 -5.31
N HIS A 123 -1.42 -39.21 -5.28
CA HIS A 123 -1.53 -38.34 -6.45
C HIS A 123 -1.13 -36.89 -6.13
N THR A 124 -0.37 -36.27 -7.04
CA THR A 124 -0.11 -34.83 -6.99
C THR A 124 -1.37 -34.09 -7.43
N TYR A 125 -1.93 -33.24 -6.58
CA TYR A 125 -3.10 -32.41 -6.93
C TYR A 125 -2.72 -30.97 -7.27
N ALA A 126 -1.58 -30.49 -6.77
CA ALA A 126 -1.08 -29.16 -7.10
C ALA A 126 0.44 -29.20 -7.31
N PRO A 127 0.94 -28.66 -8.44
CA PRO A 127 2.37 -28.63 -8.69
C PRO A 127 3.07 -27.59 -7.79
N ALA A 128 4.37 -27.79 -7.58
CA ALA A 128 5.26 -26.79 -7.02
C ALA A 128 5.15 -25.46 -7.78
N GLY A 129 5.28 -24.35 -7.07
CA GLY A 129 5.14 -23.00 -7.63
C GLY A 129 3.70 -22.50 -7.79
N SER A 130 2.70 -23.37 -7.65
CA SER A 130 1.29 -22.95 -7.64
C SER A 130 0.95 -22.16 -6.36
N TYR A 131 -0.09 -21.34 -6.45
CA TYR A 131 -0.53 -20.50 -5.34
C TYR A 131 -1.68 -21.13 -4.57
N LEU A 132 -1.70 -20.88 -3.26
CA LEU A 132 -2.83 -21.14 -2.37
C LEU A 132 -3.06 -19.95 -1.43
N ILE A 133 -4.18 -19.96 -0.73
CA ILE A 133 -4.46 -18.99 0.34
C ILE A 133 -4.39 -19.71 1.68
N LYS A 134 -3.51 -19.22 2.56
CA LYS A 134 -3.40 -19.68 3.95
C LYS A 134 -3.56 -18.48 4.86
N ASN A 135 -4.45 -18.58 5.86
CA ASN A 135 -4.73 -17.48 6.80
C ASN A 135 -5.01 -16.13 6.09
N THR A 136 -5.77 -16.15 4.98
CA THR A 136 -6.10 -15.00 4.12
C THR A 136 -4.95 -14.41 3.30
N LEU A 137 -3.73 -14.91 3.44
CA LEU A 137 -2.54 -14.47 2.70
C LEU A 137 -2.18 -15.44 1.59
N LEU A 138 -1.51 -14.91 0.58
CA LEU A 138 -1.00 -15.70 -0.53
C LEU A 138 0.28 -16.45 -0.14
N GLU A 139 0.26 -17.76 -0.32
CA GLU A 139 1.44 -18.61 -0.23
C GLU A 139 1.70 -19.31 -1.56
N ARG A 140 2.97 -19.66 -1.79
CA ARG A 140 3.41 -20.42 -2.95
C ARG A 140 3.88 -21.78 -2.47
N ARG A 141 3.42 -22.84 -3.13
CA ARG A 141 3.89 -24.21 -2.86
C ARG A 141 5.36 -24.33 -3.24
N VAL A 142 6.18 -24.83 -2.33
CA VAL A 142 7.63 -25.02 -2.55
C VAL A 142 7.88 -26.36 -3.24
N GLU A 143 7.00 -27.33 -2.99
CA GLU A 143 7.04 -28.67 -3.55
C GLU A 143 5.66 -29.04 -4.13
N ASN A 144 5.62 -30.15 -4.85
CA ASN A 144 4.35 -30.72 -5.31
C ASN A 144 3.52 -31.09 -4.08
N SER A 145 2.26 -30.65 -4.04
CA SER A 145 1.35 -31.09 -3.01
C SER A 145 0.68 -32.39 -3.40
N THR A 146 0.76 -33.34 -2.47
CA THR A 146 0.37 -34.71 -2.70
C THR A 146 -0.72 -35.14 -1.73
N CYS A 147 -1.69 -35.86 -2.26
CA CYS A 147 -2.83 -36.42 -1.56
C CYS A 147 -2.70 -37.95 -1.53
N LEU A 148 -3.01 -38.56 -0.39
CA LEU A 148 -3.14 -40.01 -0.22
C LEU A 148 -4.45 -40.28 0.52
N ASN A 149 -5.38 -41.01 -0.09
CA ASN A 149 -6.68 -41.34 0.51
C ASN A 149 -7.46 -40.11 1.04
N GLY A 150 -7.49 -39.01 0.29
CA GLY A 150 -8.16 -37.77 0.72
C GLY A 150 -7.45 -37.03 1.85
N LYS A 151 -6.25 -37.46 2.27
CA LYS A 151 -5.41 -36.75 3.22
C LYS A 151 -4.23 -36.10 2.51
N ILE A 152 -4.03 -34.81 2.73
CA ILE A 152 -2.84 -34.10 2.28
C ILE A 152 -1.64 -34.63 3.08
N VAL A 153 -0.70 -35.27 2.40
CA VAL A 153 0.52 -35.83 3.01
C VAL A 153 1.73 -34.93 2.85
N HIS A 154 1.78 -34.19 1.74
CA HIS A 154 2.85 -33.22 1.44
C HIS A 154 2.23 -31.88 1.03
N ASN A 155 2.51 -30.83 1.82
CA ASN A 155 2.07 -29.47 1.53
C ASN A 155 2.99 -28.45 2.20
N LYS A 156 4.20 -28.33 1.66
CA LYS A 156 5.11 -27.25 2.04
C LYS A 156 4.86 -26.01 1.19
N SER A 157 4.62 -24.90 1.87
CA SER A 157 4.33 -23.61 1.27
C SER A 157 5.10 -22.49 1.98
N GLU A 158 5.35 -21.41 1.26
CA GLU A 158 6.05 -20.24 1.76
C GLU A 158 5.24 -18.95 1.49
N PRO A 159 5.34 -17.93 2.37
CA PRO A 159 4.65 -16.67 2.16
C PRO A 159 5.20 -15.94 0.94
N VAL A 160 4.29 -15.50 0.06
CA VAL A 160 4.66 -14.68 -1.09
C VAL A 160 4.84 -13.23 -0.64
N THR A 161 5.84 -12.54 -1.17
CA THR A 161 5.98 -11.10 -1.01
C THR A 161 5.93 -10.39 -2.36
N THR A 162 5.41 -9.17 -2.33
CA THR A 162 5.33 -8.31 -3.52
C THR A 162 5.73 -6.88 -3.20
N LEU A 163 6.39 -6.24 -4.15
CA LEU A 163 6.85 -4.86 -4.04
C LEU A 163 5.91 -3.93 -4.82
N ILE A 164 5.28 -2.98 -4.15
CA ILE A 164 4.45 -1.96 -4.77
C ILE A 164 5.15 -0.61 -4.64
N VAL A 165 5.43 0.03 -5.77
CA VAL A 165 6.18 1.29 -5.83
C VAL A 165 5.34 2.37 -6.47
N PHE A 166 5.15 3.48 -5.77
CA PHE A 166 4.47 4.65 -6.30
C PHE A 166 5.47 5.76 -6.59
N ASN A 167 5.26 6.47 -7.70
CA ASN A 167 5.90 7.74 -7.99
C ASN A 167 4.95 8.85 -7.51
N VAL A 168 5.48 9.78 -6.72
CA VAL A 168 4.72 10.91 -6.19
C VAL A 168 5.47 12.20 -6.43
N SER A 169 4.78 13.17 -6.99
CA SER A 169 5.26 14.52 -7.21
C SER A 169 4.37 15.53 -6.50
N VAL A 170 4.94 16.56 -5.89
CA VAL A 170 4.21 17.66 -5.27
C VAL A 170 4.74 18.99 -5.81
N ARG A 171 3.86 19.94 -6.07
CA ARG A 171 4.22 21.30 -6.48
C ARG A 171 3.42 22.30 -5.64
N PRO A 172 3.98 22.73 -4.50
CA PRO A 172 3.43 23.82 -3.70
C PRO A 172 3.47 25.14 -4.48
N ALA A 173 2.44 25.97 -4.34
CA ALA A 173 2.37 27.28 -4.99
C ALA A 173 3.48 28.24 -4.51
N ASP A 174 3.90 28.10 -3.25
CA ASP A 174 4.99 28.84 -2.64
C ASP A 174 6.39 28.30 -3.00
N ARG A 175 6.47 27.31 -3.89
CA ARG A 175 7.71 26.67 -4.39
C ARG A 175 8.54 25.98 -3.30
N ARG A 176 7.99 25.73 -2.11
CA ARG A 176 8.71 24.99 -1.06
C ARG A 176 9.00 23.55 -1.47
N VAL A 177 9.99 22.96 -0.81
CA VAL A 177 10.38 21.56 -1.00
C VAL A 177 9.88 20.73 0.17
N PHE A 178 9.15 19.65 -0.10
CA PHE A 178 8.73 18.73 0.94
C PHE A 178 9.93 18.08 1.62
N CYS A 179 9.92 18.11 2.96
CA CYS A 179 10.90 17.41 3.79
C CYS A 179 10.48 15.96 4.06
N MET A 180 11.40 15.16 4.62
CA MET A 180 11.17 13.74 4.91
C MET A 180 9.97 13.52 5.86
N THR A 181 9.72 14.42 6.81
CA THR A 181 8.57 14.33 7.72
C THR A 181 7.23 14.35 6.96
N HIS A 182 7.09 15.22 5.95
CA HIS A 182 5.88 15.28 5.12
C HIS A 182 5.70 14.00 4.31
N TRP A 183 6.79 13.47 3.74
CA TRP A 183 6.77 12.21 3.02
C TRP A 183 6.44 11.02 3.93
N ASN A 184 6.91 11.02 5.17
CA ASN A 184 6.56 10.00 6.16
C ASN A 184 5.06 10.05 6.51
N ILE A 185 4.49 11.24 6.71
CA ILE A 185 3.04 11.39 6.94
C ILE A 185 2.26 10.84 5.74
N PHE A 186 2.71 11.17 4.53
CA PHE A 186 2.10 10.69 3.29
C PHE A 186 2.17 9.16 3.17
N ALA A 187 3.34 8.58 3.30
CA ALA A 187 3.55 7.14 3.18
C ALA A 187 2.79 6.33 4.26
N ARG A 188 2.75 6.83 5.50
CA ARG A 188 1.92 6.25 6.58
C ARG A 188 0.44 6.29 6.25
N THR A 189 -0.04 7.37 5.64
CA THR A 189 -1.44 7.50 5.22
C THR A 189 -1.78 6.47 4.14
N VAL A 190 -0.89 6.25 3.16
CA VAL A 190 -1.06 5.21 2.14
C VAL A 190 -1.06 3.81 2.78
N LYS A 191 -0.06 3.50 3.63
CA LYS A 191 0.03 2.22 4.38
C LYS A 191 -1.25 1.96 5.19
N ALA A 192 -1.73 2.94 5.95
CA ALA A 192 -2.94 2.82 6.76
C ALA A 192 -4.20 2.55 5.90
N ARG A 193 -4.33 3.18 4.73
CA ARG A 193 -5.45 2.91 3.80
C ARG A 193 -5.39 1.49 3.24
N MET A 194 -4.20 1.00 2.93
CA MET A 194 -4.01 -0.39 2.48
C MET A 194 -4.30 -1.41 3.60
N ILE A 195 -3.90 -1.13 4.83
CA ILE A 195 -4.22 -1.98 5.99
C ILE A 195 -5.74 -2.02 6.22
N ARG A 196 -6.41 -0.86 6.27
CA ARG A 196 -7.86 -0.76 6.44
C ARG A 196 -8.65 -1.47 5.35
N GLY A 197 -8.12 -1.48 4.13
CA GLY A 197 -8.69 -2.20 3.00
C GLY A 197 -8.38 -3.70 3.01
N TYR A 198 -7.72 -4.25 4.04
CA TYR A 198 -7.33 -5.66 4.07
C TYR A 198 -6.52 -6.08 2.82
N ARG A 199 -5.54 -5.26 2.42
CA ARG A 199 -4.78 -5.47 1.18
C ARG A 199 -3.60 -6.44 1.34
N GLY A 200 -3.21 -6.75 2.57
CA GLY A 200 -2.07 -7.61 2.89
C GLY A 200 -1.42 -7.21 4.19
N GLU A 201 -0.37 -7.94 4.55
CA GLU A 201 0.51 -7.60 5.67
C GLU A 201 1.76 -6.92 5.14
N PHE A 202 2.15 -5.80 5.74
CA PHE A 202 3.36 -5.09 5.35
C PHE A 202 4.59 -5.76 5.97
N VAL A 203 5.59 -6.05 5.14
CA VAL A 203 6.88 -6.55 5.59
C VAL A 203 7.78 -5.35 5.87
N GLY A 204 7.90 -5.01 7.15
CA GLY A 204 8.67 -3.84 7.59
C GLY A 204 8.01 -2.50 7.22
N ASP A 205 8.86 -1.49 7.10
CA ASP A 205 8.45 -0.13 6.75
C ASP A 205 8.64 0.19 5.28
N TYR A 206 7.99 1.27 4.86
CA TYR A 206 8.10 1.78 3.51
C TYR A 206 9.46 2.43 3.29
N VAL A 207 9.91 2.44 2.04
CA VAL A 207 11.16 3.10 1.64
C VAL A 207 10.83 4.32 0.79
N ILE A 208 11.38 5.48 1.15
CA ILE A 208 11.26 6.73 0.40
C ILE A 208 12.61 7.02 -0.25
N GLN A 209 12.61 7.21 -1.56
CA GLN A 209 13.79 7.60 -2.34
C GLN A 209 13.48 8.82 -3.20
N ARG A 210 14.49 9.65 -3.48
CA ARG A 210 14.36 10.69 -4.50
C ARG A 210 14.20 10.04 -5.87
N GLN A 211 13.44 10.69 -6.75
CA GLN A 211 13.45 10.36 -8.17
C GLN A 211 14.69 10.93 -8.85
#